data_AF-A0A5D0X496-F1
#
_entry.id   AF-A0A5D0X496-F1
#
_cell.length_a   1.000
_cell.length_b   1.000
_cell.length_c   1.000
_cell.angle_alpha   90.00
_cell.angle_beta   90.00
_cell.angle_gamma   90.00
#
_symmetry.space_group_name_H-M   'P 1'
#
loop_
_entity.id
_entity.type
_entity.pdbx_description
1 polymer ?
#
loop_
_entity_poly.entity_id
_entity_poly.type
_entity_poly.pdbx_seq_one_letter_code
_entity_poly.pdbx_strand_id
1 'polypeptide(L)'
;MSLDLDRDGACRVTGFAETILPALISEFAAYPVGQAGVRLSGVPGLQILLGAGSVMGGEVEARAGRPMQPVRAVLFDKRADRNWALGWHQDRTIAERARHDVPGYGPWSIKQGIWHVEPPFALIGAMMTVRMAQSRQAICLAEVGDVWFYRTPILHASDPSDGRATGRRVLQVDYCGQGLPAPLEWLGIG
;
A
#
# COMPACT_ATOMS: atom_id res chain seq x y z
N MET A 1 18.95 -5.92 3.89
CA MET A 1 19.29 -4.58 4.43
C MET A 1 18.36 -4.32 5.60
N SER A 2 18.88 -3.94 6.77
CA SER A 2 18.04 -3.61 7.92
C SER A 2 17.64 -2.14 7.84
N LEU A 3 16.34 -1.85 7.92
CA LEU A 3 15.81 -0.49 8.04
C LEU A 3 15.53 -0.19 9.50
N ASP A 4 15.82 1.04 9.90
CA ASP A 4 15.56 1.57 11.24
C ASP A 4 14.34 2.50 11.22
N LEU A 5 13.46 2.37 12.22
CA LEU A 5 12.18 3.09 12.23
C LEU A 5 12.35 4.60 12.36
N ASP A 6 13.35 5.06 13.12
CA ASP A 6 13.55 6.48 13.38
C ASP A 6 14.35 7.15 12.26
N ARG A 7 15.37 6.46 11.74
CA ARG A 7 16.20 6.97 10.65
C ARG A 7 15.53 6.82 9.27
N ASP A 8 14.96 5.66 8.99
CA ASP A 8 14.47 5.29 7.65
C ASP A 8 12.94 5.28 7.57
N GLY A 9 12.25 5.47 8.69
CA GLY A 9 10.79 5.51 8.78
C GLY A 9 10.13 4.13 8.72
N ALA A 10 10.89 3.04 8.63
CA ALA A 10 10.39 1.67 8.60
C ALA A 10 11.36 0.69 9.27
N CYS A 11 10.85 -0.40 9.84
CA CYS A 11 11.67 -1.51 10.33
C CYS A 11 10.90 -2.83 10.28
N ARG A 12 11.64 -3.94 10.16
CA ARG A 12 11.08 -5.30 10.20
C ARG A 12 11.37 -5.96 11.53
N VAL A 13 10.37 -6.64 12.08
CA VAL A 13 10.56 -7.58 13.20
C VAL A 13 10.21 -8.97 12.69
N THR A 14 11.22 -9.84 12.62
CA THR A 14 11.07 -11.21 12.11
C THR A 14 10.24 -12.04 13.10
N GLY A 15 9.27 -12.81 12.60
CA GLY A 15 8.48 -13.75 13.41
C GLY A 15 7.60 -13.13 14.51
N PHE A 16 7.46 -11.80 14.56
CA PHE A 16 6.75 -11.11 15.64
C PHE A 16 5.30 -11.58 15.81
N ALA A 17 4.61 -11.84 14.69
CA ALA A 17 3.22 -12.23 14.70
C ALA A 17 3.00 -13.75 14.82
N GLU A 18 4.05 -14.58 14.95
CA GLU A 18 3.92 -16.05 14.97
C GLU A 18 2.94 -16.54 16.05
N THR A 19 2.96 -15.92 17.22
CA THR A 19 2.11 -16.30 18.36
C THR A 19 0.64 -15.92 18.18
N ILE A 20 0.34 -14.87 17.42
CA ILE A 20 -1.03 -14.39 17.15
C ILE A 20 -1.57 -14.86 15.80
N LEU A 21 -0.71 -15.40 14.93
CA LEU A 21 -1.04 -15.77 13.56
C LEU A 21 -2.17 -16.81 13.47
N PRO A 22 -2.23 -17.88 14.29
CA PRO A 22 -3.34 -18.84 14.23
C PRO A 22 -4.69 -18.18 14.52
N ALA A 23 -4.73 -17.26 15.48
CA ALA A 23 -5.96 -16.53 15.82
C ALA A 23 -6.36 -15.56 14.70
N LEU A 24 -5.41 -14.83 14.11
CA LEU A 24 -5.65 -13.98 12.94
C LEU A 24 -6.20 -14.78 11.75
N ILE A 25 -5.62 -15.96 11.46
CA ILE A 25 -6.11 -16.85 10.40
C ILE A 25 -7.56 -17.26 10.65
N SER A 26 -7.92 -17.55 11.90
CA SER A 26 -9.30 -17.88 12.29
C SER A 26 -10.25 -16.72 12.02
N GLU A 27 -9.88 -15.49 12.36
CA GLU A 27 -10.68 -14.29 12.05
C GLU A 27 -10.85 -14.11 10.53
N PHE A 28 -9.79 -14.35 9.77
CA PHE A 28 -9.81 -14.20 8.30
C PHE A 28 -10.63 -15.28 7.58
N ALA A 29 -10.95 -16.40 8.22
CA ALA A 29 -11.76 -17.46 7.64
C ALA A 29 -13.19 -16.98 7.29
N ALA A 30 -13.68 -15.94 7.97
CA ALA A 30 -14.98 -15.33 7.71
C ALA A 30 -15.01 -14.44 6.44
N TYR A 31 -13.85 -14.15 5.83
CA TYR A 31 -13.74 -13.19 4.74
C TYR A 31 -13.44 -13.85 3.38
N PRO A 32 -13.94 -13.26 2.27
CA PRO A 32 -13.74 -13.81 0.93
C PRO A 32 -12.26 -13.96 0.56
N VAL A 33 -11.99 -15.01 -0.21
CA VAL A 33 -10.64 -15.36 -0.65
C VAL A 33 -10.31 -14.70 -2.00
N GLY A 34 -9.12 -14.11 -2.07
CA GLY A 34 -8.56 -13.41 -3.23
C GLY A 34 -9.24 -12.09 -3.56
N GLN A 35 -9.69 -11.38 -2.53
CA GLN A 35 -10.15 -10.00 -2.62
C GLN A 35 -9.09 -9.06 -2.03
N ALA A 36 -8.75 -7.99 -2.76
CA ALA A 36 -7.90 -6.94 -2.20
C ALA A 36 -8.74 -5.86 -1.52
N GLY A 37 -8.20 -5.34 -0.42
CA GLY A 37 -8.72 -4.12 0.19
C GLY A 37 -9.98 -4.31 1.02
N VAL A 38 -10.22 -5.50 1.57
CA VAL A 38 -11.37 -5.75 2.46
C VAL A 38 -11.15 -4.99 3.77
N ARG A 39 -11.98 -3.99 4.03
CA ARG A 39 -11.92 -3.20 5.28
C ARG A 39 -12.59 -3.98 6.40
N LEU A 40 -11.87 -4.15 7.50
CA LEU A 40 -12.35 -4.89 8.68
C LEU A 40 -12.73 -3.88 9.77
N SER A 41 -13.94 -4.01 10.32
CA SER A 41 -14.49 -3.14 11.37
C SER A 41 -15.50 -3.92 12.21
N GLY A 42 -15.61 -3.63 13.51
CA GLY A 42 -16.54 -4.32 14.42
C GLY A 42 -16.23 -5.81 14.61
N VAL A 43 -14.94 -6.16 14.68
CA VAL A 43 -14.44 -7.53 14.85
C VAL A 43 -13.78 -7.66 16.22
N PRO A 44 -14.49 -8.14 17.25
CA PRO A 44 -13.97 -8.21 18.62
C PRO A 44 -12.67 -9.01 18.76
N GLY A 45 -12.51 -10.08 17.98
CA GLY A 45 -11.28 -10.88 17.97
C GLY A 45 -10.07 -10.08 17.51
N LEU A 46 -10.22 -9.21 16.51
CA LEU A 46 -9.14 -8.31 16.09
C LEU A 46 -8.83 -7.27 17.16
N GLN A 47 -9.82 -6.77 17.89
CA GLN A 47 -9.59 -5.85 19.00
C GLN A 47 -8.79 -6.50 20.14
N ILE A 48 -9.02 -7.79 20.42
CA ILE A 48 -8.24 -8.54 21.42
C ILE A 48 -6.79 -8.73 20.95
N LEU A 49 -6.59 -9.04 19.67
CA LEU A 49 -5.27 -9.35 19.12
C LEU A 49 -4.43 -8.09 18.85
N LEU A 50 -5.05 -6.97 18.50
CA LEU A 50 -4.39 -5.78 17.95
C LEU A 50 -4.66 -4.50 18.77
N GLY A 51 -5.59 -4.54 19.72
CA GLY A 51 -5.94 -3.39 20.55
C GLY A 51 -4.88 -3.05 21.59
N ALA A 52 -5.13 -1.93 22.30
CA ALA A 52 -4.31 -1.54 23.44
C ALA A 52 -4.27 -2.66 24.49
N GLY A 53 -3.07 -2.97 25.01
CA GLY A 53 -2.85 -4.07 25.96
C GLY A 53 -2.63 -5.45 25.33
N SER A 54 -2.76 -5.61 24.02
CA SER A 54 -2.33 -6.83 23.32
C SER A 54 -0.81 -6.85 23.11
N VAL A 55 -0.25 -7.99 22.73
CA VAL A 55 1.18 -8.10 22.35
C VAL A 55 1.52 -7.14 21.20
N MET A 56 0.66 -7.05 20.19
CA MET A 56 0.84 -6.12 19.07
C MET A 56 0.68 -4.66 19.52
N GLY A 57 -0.35 -4.36 20.30
CA GLY A 57 -0.59 -3.00 20.80
C GLY A 57 0.58 -2.48 21.65
N GLY A 58 1.13 -3.33 22.53
CA GLY A 58 2.30 -3.00 23.34
C GLY A 58 3.55 -2.70 22.51
N GLU A 59 3.80 -3.47 21.44
CA GLU A 59 4.94 -3.23 20.54
C GLU A 59 4.76 -1.93 19.75
N VAL A 60 3.55 -1.64 19.28
CA VAL A 60 3.24 -0.38 18.60
C VAL A 60 3.43 0.81 19.54
N GLU A 61 2.96 0.72 20.78
CA GLU A 61 3.14 1.74 21.80
C GLU A 61 4.62 1.97 22.14
N ALA A 62 5.38 0.89 22.35
CA ALA A 62 6.82 0.96 22.61
C ALA A 62 7.58 1.70 21.50
N ARG A 63 7.23 1.43 20.24
CA ARG A 63 7.82 2.09 19.06
C ARG A 63 7.33 3.51 18.83
N ALA A 64 6.09 3.81 19.20
CA ALA A 64 5.52 5.14 19.07
C ALA A 64 5.94 6.09 20.20
N GLY A 65 6.37 5.53 21.35
CA GLY A 65 6.68 6.28 22.58
C GLY A 65 5.43 6.88 23.24
N ARG A 66 4.24 6.38 22.92
CA ARG A 66 2.95 6.87 23.42
C ARG A 66 1.86 5.81 23.24
N PRO A 67 0.75 5.88 23.98
CA PRO A 67 -0.41 5.02 23.75
C PRO A 67 -0.93 5.15 22.31
N MET A 68 -1.26 4.01 21.71
CA MET A 68 -1.75 3.91 20.34
C MET A 68 -2.97 2.98 20.30
N GLN A 69 -3.92 3.26 19.42
CA GLN A 69 -5.07 2.38 19.15
C GLN A 69 -5.19 2.08 17.65
N PRO A 70 -5.62 0.87 17.27
CA PRO A 70 -5.91 0.56 15.88
C PRO A 70 -7.14 1.34 15.41
N VAL A 71 -7.02 2.08 14.31
CA VAL A 71 -8.09 2.93 13.77
C VAL A 71 -8.61 2.45 12.41
N ARG A 72 -7.86 1.60 11.74
CA ARG A 72 -8.22 1.02 10.44
C ARG A 72 -7.53 -0.32 10.24
N ALA A 73 -8.26 -1.32 9.77
CA ALA A 73 -7.69 -2.59 9.32
C ALA A 73 -8.15 -2.91 7.89
N VAL A 74 -7.21 -3.37 7.06
CA VAL A 74 -7.46 -3.74 5.67
C VAL A 74 -6.77 -5.06 5.36
N LEU A 75 -7.55 -6.06 4.95
CA LEU A 75 -7.05 -7.35 4.47
C LEU A 75 -6.85 -7.30 2.96
N PHE A 76 -5.64 -7.63 2.53
CA PHE A 76 -5.27 -7.79 1.13
C PHE A 76 -4.99 -9.25 0.85
N ASP A 77 -5.88 -9.93 0.11
CA ASP A 77 -5.64 -11.27 -0.41
C ASP A 77 -5.36 -11.18 -1.92
N LYS A 78 -4.08 -11.27 -2.30
CA LYS A 78 -3.63 -11.22 -3.70
C LYS A 78 -3.32 -12.64 -4.17
N ARG A 79 -3.97 -13.08 -5.25
CA ARG A 79 -3.74 -14.39 -5.89
C ARG A 79 -3.15 -14.23 -7.29
N ALA A 80 -2.48 -15.28 -7.75
CA ALA A 80 -1.88 -15.35 -9.08
C ALA A 80 -2.91 -15.14 -10.22
N ASP A 81 -4.16 -15.58 -10.02
CA ASP A 81 -5.26 -15.49 -10.98
C ASP A 81 -5.95 -14.11 -11.04
N ARG A 82 -5.71 -13.24 -10.04
CA ARG A 82 -6.34 -11.93 -9.87
C ARG A 82 -5.31 -10.89 -9.46
N ASN A 83 -4.39 -10.66 -10.38
CA ASN A 83 -3.20 -9.85 -10.20
C ASN A 83 -3.34 -8.60 -11.07
N TRP A 84 -3.91 -7.52 -10.52
CA TRP A 84 -4.09 -6.29 -11.27
C TRP A 84 -2.73 -5.67 -11.60
N ALA A 85 -2.31 -5.83 -12.85
CA ALA A 85 -1.32 -5.01 -13.52
C ALA A 85 -2.08 -4.07 -14.47
N LEU A 86 -1.62 -2.82 -14.56
CA LEU A 86 -1.85 -2.03 -15.77
C LEU A 86 -1.24 -2.86 -16.92
N GLY A 87 -2.06 -3.30 -17.87
CA GLY A 87 -1.60 -4.08 -19.01
C GLY A 87 -0.52 -3.34 -19.82
N TRP A 88 0.12 -4.04 -20.75
CA TRP A 88 1.08 -3.46 -21.70
C TRP A 88 0.53 -2.15 -22.27
N HIS A 89 1.13 -1.03 -21.88
CA HIS A 89 0.77 0.28 -22.36
C HIS A 89 2.03 0.98 -22.81
N GLN A 90 1.87 1.77 -23.87
CA GLN A 90 2.90 2.66 -24.36
C GLN A 90 2.41 4.08 -24.10
N ASP A 91 3.29 4.91 -23.54
CA ASP A 91 3.03 6.34 -23.47
C ASP A 91 3.14 6.90 -24.90
N ARG A 92 2.00 7.22 -25.49
CA ARG A 92 1.90 7.72 -26.87
C ARG A 92 1.61 9.21 -26.95
N THR A 93 1.50 9.91 -25.83
CA THR A 93 1.13 11.33 -25.81
C THR A 93 2.24 12.19 -25.25
N ILE A 94 2.52 13.31 -25.90
CA ILE A 94 3.39 14.38 -25.41
C ILE A 94 2.54 15.52 -24.82
N ALA A 95 3.14 16.29 -23.91
CA ALA A 95 2.52 17.45 -23.31
C ALA A 95 2.89 18.72 -24.09
N GLU A 96 1.90 19.54 -24.42
CA GLU A 96 2.03 20.75 -25.23
C GLU A 96 1.52 21.98 -24.47
N ARG A 97 2.07 23.14 -24.80
CA ARG A 97 1.69 24.42 -24.17
C ARG A 97 0.31 24.89 -24.63
N ALA A 98 -0.02 24.64 -25.90
CA ALA A 98 -1.28 25.02 -26.53
C ALA A 98 -1.64 24.02 -27.63
N ARG A 99 -2.93 23.97 -27.97
CA ARG A 99 -3.40 23.18 -29.11
C ARG A 99 -3.11 23.91 -30.42
N HIS A 100 -2.56 23.19 -31.39
CA HIS A 100 -2.37 23.65 -32.76
C HIS A 100 -2.92 22.62 -33.74
N ASP A 101 -3.53 23.06 -34.84
CA ASP A 101 -4.03 22.17 -35.88
C ASP A 101 -2.90 21.83 -36.87
N VAL A 102 -2.21 20.71 -36.61
CA VAL A 102 -1.04 20.26 -37.37
C VAL A 102 -1.28 18.83 -37.88
N PRO A 103 -1.08 18.56 -39.19
CA PRO A 103 -1.26 17.23 -39.74
C PRO A 103 -0.42 16.16 -39.01
N GLY A 104 -1.06 15.04 -38.67
CA GLY A 104 -0.40 13.91 -38.00
C GLY A 104 -0.32 14.02 -36.46
N TYR A 105 -0.88 15.07 -35.86
CA TYR A 105 -0.95 15.26 -34.40
C TYR A 105 -2.39 15.10 -33.91
N GLY A 106 -2.65 14.03 -33.18
CA GLY A 106 -3.96 13.74 -32.62
C GLY A 106 -4.10 12.28 -32.18
N PRO A 107 -5.03 11.97 -31.26
CA PRO A 107 -6.04 12.86 -30.69
C PRO A 107 -5.48 13.82 -29.64
N TRP A 108 -6.17 14.95 -29.44
CA TRP A 108 -5.86 15.95 -28.41
C TRP A 108 -6.71 15.74 -27.14
N SER A 109 -6.12 15.92 -25.96
CA SER A 109 -6.81 15.87 -24.67
C SER A 109 -6.25 16.91 -23.69
N ILE A 110 -7.00 17.25 -22.62
CA ILE A 110 -6.51 18.08 -21.52
C ILE A 110 -6.39 17.19 -20.27
N LYS A 111 -5.22 17.20 -19.63
CA LYS A 111 -4.99 16.54 -18.34
C LYS A 111 -4.39 17.54 -17.37
N GLN A 112 -5.07 17.78 -16.24
CA GLN A 112 -4.63 18.75 -15.21
C GLN A 112 -4.30 20.15 -15.78
N GLY A 113 -5.09 20.61 -16.75
CA GLY A 113 -4.87 21.92 -17.40
C GLY A 113 -3.78 21.94 -18.48
N ILE A 114 -3.14 20.80 -18.79
CA ILE A 114 -2.08 20.69 -19.78
C ILE A 114 -2.60 19.97 -21.03
N TRP A 115 -2.34 20.54 -22.21
CA TRP A 115 -2.67 19.89 -23.48
C TRP A 115 -1.79 18.66 -23.70
N HIS A 116 -2.40 17.58 -24.17
CA HIS A 116 -1.71 16.36 -24.55
C HIS A 116 -2.13 15.96 -25.95
N VAL A 117 -1.18 15.48 -26.74
CA VAL A 117 -1.42 15.04 -28.12
C VAL A 117 -0.60 13.80 -28.43
N GLU A 118 -1.13 12.90 -29.24
CA GLU A 118 -0.34 11.83 -29.86
C GLU A 118 0.37 12.38 -31.11
N PRO A 119 1.71 12.48 -31.12
CA PRO A 119 2.49 12.96 -32.26
C PRO A 119 2.78 11.81 -33.25
N PRO A 120 3.38 12.09 -34.43
CA PRO A 120 3.87 11.05 -35.33
C PRO A 120 4.86 10.09 -34.66
N PHE A 121 4.78 8.81 -35.01
CA PHE A 121 5.58 7.75 -34.38
C PHE A 121 7.10 8.01 -34.40
N ALA A 122 7.61 8.60 -35.49
CA ALA A 122 9.03 8.93 -35.61
C ALA A 122 9.53 9.86 -34.47
N LEU A 123 8.67 10.73 -33.94
CA LEU A 123 9.00 11.58 -32.81
C LEU A 123 9.08 10.77 -31.52
N ILE A 124 8.05 9.97 -31.21
CA ILE A 124 8.04 9.11 -30.00
C ILE A 124 9.22 8.13 -30.02
N GLY A 125 9.50 7.52 -31.17
CA GLY A 125 10.60 6.55 -31.33
C GLY A 125 11.99 7.14 -31.10
N ALA A 126 12.14 8.46 -31.20
CA ALA A 126 13.39 9.18 -30.93
C ALA A 126 13.49 9.72 -29.49
N MET A 127 12.44 9.58 -28.67
CA MET A 127 12.42 10.07 -27.29
C MET A 127 13.09 9.08 -26.33
N MET A 128 13.86 9.61 -25.37
CA MET A 128 14.37 8.86 -24.23
C MET A 128 13.60 9.23 -22.97
N THR A 129 12.90 8.26 -22.39
CA THR A 129 12.23 8.44 -21.11
C THR A 129 13.20 8.13 -19.97
N VAL A 130 13.55 9.13 -19.17
CA VAL A 130 14.37 8.97 -17.97
C VAL A 130 13.48 9.03 -16.74
N ARG A 131 13.55 8.01 -15.88
CA ARG A 131 12.89 8.01 -14.57
C ARG A 131 13.97 8.09 -13.49
N MET A 132 13.89 9.11 -12.64
CA MET A 132 14.85 9.33 -11.55
C MET A 132 14.11 9.21 -10.23
N ALA A 133 14.54 8.27 -9.38
CA ALA A 133 14.06 8.21 -8.01
C ALA A 133 14.73 9.36 -7.22
N GLN A 134 13.93 10.20 -6.57
CA GLN A 134 14.44 11.32 -5.76
C GLN A 134 14.93 10.86 -4.37
N SER A 135 14.67 9.61 -3.99
CA SER A 135 15.05 9.03 -2.71
C SER A 135 15.44 7.56 -2.86
N ARG A 136 16.18 7.05 -1.87
CA ARG A 136 16.53 5.63 -1.78
C ARG A 136 15.25 4.79 -1.75
N GLN A 137 15.21 3.75 -2.58
CA GLN A 137 14.18 2.71 -2.53
C GLN A 137 14.75 1.49 -1.81
N ALA A 138 13.91 0.80 -1.03
CA ALA A 138 14.25 -0.45 -0.36
C ALA A 138 13.17 -1.50 -0.65
N ILE A 139 13.59 -2.71 -0.99
CA ILE A 139 12.68 -3.86 -1.14
C ILE A 139 12.43 -4.45 0.25
N CYS A 140 11.19 -4.40 0.71
CA CYS A 140 10.77 -4.86 2.04
C CYS A 140 10.14 -6.25 1.96
N LEU A 141 10.97 -7.29 1.93
CA LEU A 141 10.52 -8.69 1.97
C LEU A 141 10.10 -9.11 3.38
N ALA A 142 9.11 -10.00 3.45
CA ALA A 142 8.57 -10.55 4.70
C ALA A 142 8.24 -12.03 4.50
N GLU A 143 8.62 -12.85 5.47
CA GLU A 143 8.13 -14.22 5.61
C GLU A 143 6.81 -14.23 6.40
N VAL A 144 6.14 -15.39 6.44
CA VAL A 144 4.95 -15.55 7.28
C VAL A 144 5.30 -15.30 8.75
N GLY A 145 4.57 -14.41 9.41
CA GLY A 145 4.81 -14.03 10.80
C GLY A 145 5.69 -12.78 10.97
N ASP A 146 6.40 -12.34 9.92
CA ASP A 146 7.13 -11.07 9.95
C ASP A 146 6.16 -9.87 9.99
N VAL A 147 6.57 -8.82 10.71
CA VAL A 147 5.83 -7.56 10.77
C VAL A 147 6.71 -6.40 10.35
N TRP A 148 6.19 -5.60 9.43
CA TRP A 148 6.77 -4.31 9.06
C TRP A 148 6.04 -3.19 9.80
N PHE A 149 6.79 -2.44 10.60
CA PHE A 149 6.33 -1.18 11.18
C PHE A 149 6.86 -0.04 10.32
N TYR A 150 6.00 0.91 9.96
CA TYR A 150 6.41 2.07 9.18
C TYR A 150 5.56 3.30 9.50
N ARG A 151 6.12 4.49 9.28
CA ARG A 151 5.40 5.77 9.40
C ARG A 151 4.53 5.96 8.15
N THR A 152 3.26 6.27 8.33
CA THR A 152 2.27 6.43 7.23
C THR A 152 2.71 7.35 6.07
N PRO A 153 3.48 8.44 6.28
CA PRO A 153 3.97 9.27 5.18
C PRO A 153 4.95 8.59 4.21
N ILE A 154 5.42 7.36 4.49
CA ILE A 154 6.28 6.64 3.55
C ILE A 154 5.55 6.37 2.23
N LEU A 155 6.20 6.76 1.14
CA LEU A 155 5.84 6.29 -0.20
C LEU A 155 6.17 4.81 -0.31
N HIS A 156 5.14 3.99 -0.52
CA HIS A 156 5.28 2.56 -0.68
C HIS A 156 4.49 2.07 -1.89
N ALA A 157 5.00 1.03 -2.53
CA ALA A 157 4.33 0.28 -3.58
C ALA A 157 4.51 -1.22 -3.28
N SER A 158 3.66 -2.05 -3.87
CA SER A 158 3.83 -3.51 -3.80
C SER A 158 3.82 -4.07 -5.21
N ASP A 159 4.81 -4.91 -5.52
CA ASP A 159 4.89 -5.58 -6.81
C ASP A 159 3.68 -6.50 -7.03
N PRO A 160 3.27 -6.76 -8.28
CA PRO A 160 2.37 -7.86 -8.61
C PRO A 160 2.88 -9.19 -8.02
N SER A 161 1.99 -10.13 -7.75
CA SER A 161 2.41 -11.51 -7.47
C SER A 161 3.19 -12.04 -8.69
N ASP A 162 4.27 -12.79 -8.50
CA ASP A 162 5.03 -13.38 -9.61
C ASP A 162 4.32 -14.58 -10.27
N GLY A 163 3.10 -14.90 -9.80
CA GLY A 163 2.29 -16.02 -10.27
C GLY A 163 2.75 -17.40 -9.78
N ARG A 164 3.88 -17.48 -9.07
CA ARG A 164 4.44 -18.74 -8.53
C ARG A 164 3.88 -19.08 -7.16
N ALA A 165 3.55 -18.07 -6.35
CA ALA A 165 2.86 -18.24 -5.08
C ALA A 165 1.34 -18.43 -5.30
N THR A 166 0.74 -19.41 -4.62
CA THR A 166 -0.70 -19.75 -4.67
C THR A 166 -1.60 -18.61 -4.16
N GLY A 167 -1.03 -17.67 -3.40
CA GLY A 167 -1.63 -16.41 -2.96
C GLY A 167 -0.85 -15.81 -1.79
N ARG A 168 -1.04 -14.52 -1.52
CA ARG A 168 -0.54 -13.85 -0.30
C ARG A 168 -1.67 -13.11 0.39
N ARG A 169 -1.80 -13.30 1.71
CA ARG A 169 -2.68 -12.50 2.55
C ARG A 169 -1.85 -11.59 3.45
N VAL A 170 -2.14 -10.29 3.41
CA VAL A 170 -1.49 -9.27 4.21
C VAL A 170 -2.56 -8.49 4.95
N LEU A 171 -2.46 -8.43 6.27
CA LEU A 171 -3.25 -7.52 7.09
C LEU A 171 -2.45 -6.22 7.27
N GLN A 172 -3.00 -5.11 6.81
CA GLN A 172 -2.53 -3.78 7.14
C GLN A 172 -3.39 -3.20 8.25
N VAL A 173 -2.75 -2.66 9.29
CA VAL A 173 -3.42 -1.99 10.40
C VAL A 173 -2.77 -0.64 10.61
N ASP A 174 -3.59 0.41 10.65
CA ASP A 174 -3.12 1.73 11.02
C ASP A 174 -3.45 2.00 12.48
N TYR A 175 -2.50 2.60 13.17
CA TYR A 175 -2.61 2.99 14.57
C TYR A 175 -2.55 4.51 14.71
N CYS A 176 -3.35 5.06 15.62
CA CYS A 176 -3.30 6.48 15.98
C CYS A 176 -3.18 6.64 17.50
N GLY A 177 -2.36 7.59 17.93
CA GLY A 177 -2.22 7.96 19.35
C GLY A 177 -3.05 9.18 19.73
N GLN A 178 -3.98 9.61 18.86
CA GLN A 178 -4.82 10.78 19.04
C GLN A 178 -6.29 10.42 18.78
N GLY A 179 -7.18 10.95 19.63
CA GLY A 179 -8.61 11.00 19.33
C GLY A 179 -8.90 11.98 18.20
N LEU A 180 -10.04 11.82 17.54
CA LEU A 180 -10.52 12.79 16.56
C LEU A 180 -11.19 13.98 17.25
N PRO A 181 -11.15 15.19 16.65
CA PRO A 181 -11.89 16.33 17.17
C PRO A 181 -13.40 16.09 17.03
N ALA A 182 -14.18 16.47 18.04
CA ALA A 182 -15.63 16.36 18.00
C ALA A 182 -16.21 17.11 16.77
N PRO A 183 -17.24 16.55 16.08
CA PRO A 183 -18.02 15.35 16.44
C PRO A 183 -17.48 14.05 15.79
N LEU A 184 -16.23 14.03 15.34
CA LEU A 184 -15.69 12.88 14.61
C LEU A 184 -15.28 11.76 15.59
N GLU A 185 -15.54 10.52 15.20
CA GLU A 185 -15.18 9.32 15.96
C GLU A 185 -14.48 8.32 15.05
N TRP A 186 -13.49 7.62 15.60
CA TRP A 186 -12.85 6.51 14.88
C TRP A 186 -13.85 5.36 14.81
N LEU A 187 -14.09 4.83 13.60
CA LEU A 187 -14.84 3.59 13.45
C LEU A 187 -14.15 2.42 14.19
N GLY A 188 -12.82 2.43 14.22
CA GLY A 188 -12.03 1.39 14.88
C GLY A 188 -12.10 0.03 14.18
N ILE A 189 -11.58 -0.98 14.86
CA ILE A 189 -11.59 -2.38 14.38
C ILE A 189 -12.46 -3.30 15.24
N GLY A 190 -12.83 -2.87 16.45
CA GLY A 190 -13.62 -3.60 17.44
C GLY A 190 -15.01 -3.04 17.60
#